data_AF-A0A2R5HEM4-F1
#
_entry.id   AF-A0A2R5HEM4-F1
#
_cell.length_a   1.000
_cell.length_b   1.000
_cell.length_c   1.000
_cell.angle_alpha   90.00
_cell.angle_beta   90.00
_cell.angle_gamma   90.00
#
_symmetry.space_group_name_H-M   'P 1'
#
loop_
_entity.id
_entity.type
_entity.pdbx_description
1 polymer ?
#
loop_
_entity_poly.entity_id
_entity_poly.type
_entity_poly.pdbx_seq_one_letter_code
_entity_poly.pdbx_strand_id
1 'polypeptide(L)'
;MQTKKIKQIAGIIVAVAFFLGLIGLYSYYSRKSSAAHAIQGIEKAIQSRDYQAFSQFVPTFSNGKKISRLEFEAFVTAERQAKSGEVEQLIKSEAFKEKDRGFFSSKQYLPQDRKIRLTSQEEGTKISFLQGKDQLTKPAETGASVGDFIPANYPLTYQVASDAFGKFEEKASIDLTTEDGNLDVQEKQGFLEAEKTQKGFLQLMVNYYTSWADCVNGNFNFGAIKSATAALIAGEKDSWKEIIPELASYQESFQHFVINTDSLKFSDDSTDKETVIYDVYFDDSLTLKSKTGKSASDNRKNVTVTAVFNPEQKSWQIDELDFEVSAEEPKDGAHQQKTSLDSPEEIVWRADQQNKL
;
A
#
# COMPACT_ATOMS: atom_id res chain seq x y z
N MET A 1 -65.68 0.98 -64.72
CA MET A 1 -65.92 0.59 -63.30
C MET A 1 -64.71 -0.11 -62.66
N GLN A 2 -63.91 -0.90 -63.40
CA GLN A 2 -62.71 -1.58 -62.88
C GLN A 2 -61.57 -0.66 -62.39
N THR A 3 -61.31 0.46 -63.07
CA THR A 3 -60.23 1.41 -62.74
C THR A 3 -60.41 2.13 -61.40
N LYS A 4 -61.64 2.31 -60.91
CA LYS A 4 -61.93 2.88 -59.56
C LYS A 4 -61.60 1.89 -58.45
N LYS A 5 -61.93 0.61 -58.63
CA LYS A 5 -61.64 -0.46 -57.65
C LYS A 5 -60.15 -0.70 -57.48
N ILE A 6 -59.39 -0.67 -58.58
CA ILE A 6 -57.92 -0.82 -58.55
C ILE A 6 -57.25 0.35 -57.81
N LYS A 7 -57.70 1.59 -58.03
CA LYS A 7 -57.19 2.77 -57.30
C LYS A 7 -57.52 2.74 -55.80
N GLN A 8 -58.70 2.24 -55.41
CA GLN A 8 -59.06 2.06 -53.99
C GLN A 8 -58.22 0.96 -53.32
N ILE A 9 -58.00 -0.17 -53.99
CA ILE A 9 -57.16 -1.26 -53.46
C ILE A 9 -55.70 -0.80 -53.33
N ALA A 10 -55.17 -0.08 -54.32
CA ALA A 10 -53.83 0.50 -54.25
C ALA A 10 -53.70 1.51 -53.10
N GLY A 11 -54.71 2.35 -52.87
CA GLY A 11 -54.75 3.28 -51.73
C GLY A 11 -54.76 2.58 -50.37
N ILE A 12 -55.51 1.47 -50.25
CA ILE A 12 -55.54 0.64 -49.04
C ILE A 12 -54.19 -0.03 -48.80
N ILE A 13 -53.54 -0.58 -49.84
CA ILE A 13 -52.22 -1.20 -49.73
C ILE A 13 -51.16 -0.19 -49.27
N VAL A 14 -51.17 1.02 -49.84
CA VAL A 14 -50.25 2.09 -49.42
C VAL A 14 -50.52 2.53 -47.98
N ALA A 15 -51.78 2.65 -47.56
CA ALA A 15 -52.14 2.97 -46.19
C ALA A 15 -51.70 1.88 -45.19
N VAL A 16 -51.86 0.60 -45.54
CA VAL A 16 -51.41 -0.53 -44.72
C VAL A 16 -49.89 -0.59 -44.65
N ALA A 17 -49.18 -0.38 -45.77
CA ALA A 17 -47.72 -0.33 -45.78
C ALA A 17 -47.17 0.85 -44.95
N PHE A 18 -47.81 2.02 -45.03
CA PHE A 18 -47.48 3.18 -44.21
C PHE A 18 -47.73 2.90 -42.73
N PHE A 19 -48.86 2.29 -42.39
CA PHE A 19 -49.18 1.92 -41.01
C PHE A 19 -48.22 0.87 -40.43
N LEU A 20 -47.85 -0.16 -41.21
CA LEU A 20 -46.83 -1.14 -40.82
C LEU A 20 -45.44 -0.50 -40.69
N GLY A 21 -45.11 0.45 -41.55
CA GLY A 21 -43.89 1.26 -41.43
C GLY A 21 -43.86 2.08 -40.14
N LEU A 22 -44.98 2.70 -39.77
CA LEU A 22 -45.13 3.43 -38.51
C LEU A 22 -45.04 2.49 -37.30
N ILE A 23 -45.62 1.29 -37.35
CA ILE A 23 -45.48 0.27 -36.29
C ILE A 23 -44.03 -0.20 -36.17
N GLY A 24 -43.33 -0.40 -37.29
CA GLY A 24 -41.92 -0.78 -37.31
C GLY A 24 -41.03 0.29 -36.70
N LEU A 25 -41.23 1.55 -37.08
CA LEU A 25 -40.56 2.71 -36.49
C LEU A 25 -40.87 2.84 -35.00
N TYR A 26 -42.15 2.74 -34.61
CA TYR A 26 -42.58 2.78 -33.21
C TYR A 26 -41.92 1.68 -32.38
N SER A 27 -41.90 0.44 -32.88
CA SER A 27 -41.29 -0.70 -32.20
C SER A 27 -39.77 -0.55 -32.06
N TYR A 28 -39.09 -0.03 -33.09
CA TYR A 28 -37.66 0.23 -33.06
C TYR A 28 -37.29 1.33 -32.05
N TYR A 29 -38.02 2.45 -32.04
CA TYR A 29 -37.79 3.54 -31.09
C TYR A 29 -38.18 3.17 -29.66
N SER A 30 -39.29 2.45 -29.48
CA SER A 30 -39.72 1.94 -28.17
C SER A 30 -38.67 0.99 -27.55
N ARG A 31 -37.99 0.17 -28.37
CA ARG A 31 -36.87 -0.65 -27.89
C ARG A 31 -35.65 0.20 -27.50
N LYS A 32 -35.31 1.23 -28.28
CA LYS A 32 -34.20 2.14 -27.95
C LYS A 32 -34.46 2.98 -26.70
N SER A 33 -35.71 3.35 -26.45
CA SER A 33 -36.11 4.07 -25.24
C SER A 33 -36.32 3.16 -24.03
N SER A 34 -36.00 1.86 -24.12
CA SER A 34 -36.20 0.91 -23.01
C SER A 34 -35.06 0.96 -21.99
N ALA A 35 -35.38 0.67 -20.72
CA ALA A 35 -34.39 0.53 -19.65
C ALA A 35 -33.36 -0.56 -19.97
N ALA A 36 -33.81 -1.70 -20.51
CA ALA A 36 -32.94 -2.81 -20.90
C ALA A 36 -31.90 -2.39 -21.96
N HIS A 37 -32.30 -1.58 -22.96
CA HIS A 37 -31.36 -1.08 -23.96
C HIS A 37 -30.30 -0.15 -23.36
N ALA A 38 -30.73 0.75 -22.48
CA ALA A 38 -29.81 1.68 -21.83
C ALA A 38 -28.80 0.94 -20.92
N ILE A 39 -29.27 -0.01 -20.10
CA ILE A 39 -28.42 -0.82 -19.22
C ILE A 39 -27.44 -1.68 -20.04
N GLN A 40 -27.90 -2.35 -21.10
CA GLN A 40 -27.01 -3.10 -22.00
C GLN A 40 -25.97 -2.20 -22.67
N GLY A 41 -26.34 -0.95 -23.00
CA GLY A 41 -25.43 0.06 -23.51
C GLY A 41 -24.35 0.45 -22.50
N ILE A 42 -24.73 0.63 -21.24
CA ILE A 42 -23.81 0.89 -20.12
C ILE A 42 -22.83 -0.27 -19.93
N GLU A 43 -23.33 -1.50 -19.80
CA GLU A 43 -22.51 -2.70 -19.62
C GLU A 43 -21.49 -2.86 -20.76
N LYS A 44 -21.95 -2.70 -22.02
CA LYS A 44 -21.07 -2.78 -23.18
C LYS A 44 -20.00 -1.69 -23.15
N ALA A 45 -20.36 -0.47 -22.78
CA ALA A 45 -19.41 0.64 -22.68
C ALA A 45 -18.35 0.42 -21.58
N ILE A 46 -18.73 -0.18 -20.44
CA ILE A 46 -17.80 -0.56 -19.38
C ILE A 46 -16.82 -1.62 -19.90
N GLN A 47 -17.33 -2.69 -20.52
CA GLN A 47 -16.53 -3.79 -21.07
C GLN A 47 -15.55 -3.30 -22.16
N SER A 48 -16.00 -2.41 -23.04
CA SER A 48 -15.17 -1.85 -24.11
C SER A 48 -14.35 -0.63 -23.68
N ARG A 49 -14.47 -0.19 -22.41
CA ARG A 49 -13.87 1.04 -21.88
C ARG A 49 -14.17 2.30 -22.72
N ASP A 50 -15.38 2.37 -23.27
CA ASP A 50 -15.80 3.47 -24.15
C ASP A 50 -16.53 4.57 -23.37
N TYR A 51 -15.78 5.61 -23.00
CA TYR A 51 -16.33 6.78 -22.30
C TYR A 51 -17.43 7.49 -23.10
N GLN A 52 -17.30 7.57 -24.43
CA GLN A 52 -18.28 8.28 -25.25
C GLN A 52 -19.61 7.51 -25.26
N ALA A 53 -19.57 6.19 -25.46
CA ALA A 53 -20.75 5.34 -25.37
C ALA A 53 -21.37 5.38 -23.97
N PHE A 54 -20.56 5.34 -22.91
CA PHE A 54 -21.03 5.43 -21.53
C PHE A 54 -21.77 6.76 -21.27
N SER A 55 -21.19 7.89 -21.71
CA SER A 55 -21.74 9.23 -21.48
C SER A 55 -23.10 9.48 -22.14
N GLN A 56 -23.51 8.66 -23.11
CA GLN A 56 -24.85 8.75 -23.71
C GLN A 56 -25.94 8.34 -22.72
N PHE A 57 -25.64 7.34 -21.89
CA PHE A 57 -26.57 6.77 -20.90
C PHE A 57 -26.33 7.34 -19.50
N VAL A 58 -25.09 7.71 -19.16
CA VAL A 58 -24.70 8.24 -17.86
C VAL A 58 -23.91 9.56 -18.05
N PRO A 59 -24.56 10.66 -18.43
CA PRO A 59 -23.87 11.90 -18.80
C PRO A 59 -23.39 12.74 -17.61
N THR A 60 -24.15 12.70 -16.51
CA THR A 60 -23.96 13.55 -15.33
C THR A 60 -24.31 12.77 -14.08
N PHE A 61 -23.77 13.20 -12.94
CA PHE A 61 -24.31 12.87 -11.63
C PHE A 61 -25.72 13.42 -11.45
N SER A 62 -26.43 12.95 -10.43
CA SER A 62 -27.77 13.39 -10.05
C SER A 62 -27.81 14.87 -9.65
N ASN A 63 -26.69 15.39 -9.13
CA ASN A 63 -26.47 16.81 -8.82
C ASN A 63 -26.22 17.69 -10.08
N GLY A 64 -26.14 17.08 -11.27
CA GLY A 64 -25.97 17.78 -12.56
C GLY A 64 -24.51 17.97 -13.00
N LYS A 65 -23.51 17.65 -12.17
CA LYS A 65 -22.10 17.67 -12.57
C LYS A 65 -21.82 16.64 -13.66
N LYS A 66 -21.10 17.03 -14.71
CA LYS A 66 -20.72 16.13 -15.80
C LYS A 66 -19.71 15.08 -15.32
N ILE A 67 -19.95 13.82 -15.69
CA ILE A 67 -19.01 12.72 -15.42
C ILE A 67 -17.81 12.87 -16.35
N SER A 68 -16.62 12.97 -15.79
CA SER A 68 -15.34 13.05 -16.48
C SER A 68 -14.85 11.67 -16.92
N ARG A 69 -13.83 11.67 -17.78
CA ARG A 69 -13.17 10.43 -18.22
C ARG A 69 -12.47 9.71 -17.07
N LEU A 70 -11.90 10.43 -16.11
CA LEU A 70 -11.24 9.85 -14.94
C LEU A 70 -12.24 9.12 -14.02
N GLU A 71 -13.38 9.75 -13.75
CA GLU A 71 -14.46 9.16 -12.93
C GLU A 71 -15.02 7.89 -13.61
N PHE A 72 -15.16 7.90 -14.94
CA PHE A 72 -15.49 6.70 -15.72
C PHE A 72 -14.41 5.62 -15.66
N GLU A 73 -13.13 5.96 -15.84
CA GLU A 73 -12.03 4.98 -15.82
C GLU A 73 -11.88 4.32 -14.43
N ALA A 74 -12.10 5.08 -13.36
CA ALA A 74 -12.17 4.55 -12.01
C ALA A 74 -13.35 3.58 -11.86
N PHE A 75 -14.55 3.98 -12.29
CA PHE A 75 -15.76 3.13 -12.24
C PHE A 75 -15.61 1.84 -13.04
N VAL A 76 -15.02 1.91 -14.24
CA VAL A 76 -14.70 0.73 -15.06
C VAL A 76 -13.73 -0.20 -14.34
N THR A 77 -12.79 0.34 -13.54
CA THR A 77 -11.84 -0.47 -12.79
C THR A 77 -12.53 -1.22 -11.65
N ALA A 78 -13.45 -0.55 -10.94
CA ALA A 78 -14.30 -1.15 -9.91
C ALA A 78 -15.19 -2.27 -10.48
N GLU A 79 -15.88 -2.01 -11.59
CA GLU A 79 -16.84 -2.94 -12.19
C GLU A 79 -16.20 -3.97 -13.13
N ARG A 80 -14.86 -3.96 -13.30
CA ARG A 80 -14.17 -4.82 -14.28
C ARG A 80 -14.43 -6.31 -14.08
N GLN A 81 -14.65 -6.72 -12.84
CA GLN A 81 -14.87 -8.11 -12.45
C GLN A 81 -16.33 -8.43 -12.13
N ALA A 82 -17.23 -7.45 -12.23
CA ALA A 82 -18.63 -7.63 -11.93
C ALA A 82 -19.26 -8.63 -12.93
N LYS A 83 -20.08 -9.55 -12.41
CA LYS A 83 -20.84 -10.48 -13.25
C LYS A 83 -21.92 -9.71 -14.00
N SER A 84 -22.26 -10.16 -15.21
CA SER A 84 -23.44 -9.65 -15.93
C SER A 84 -24.68 -9.80 -15.04
N GLY A 85 -25.40 -8.70 -14.82
CA GLY A 85 -26.49 -8.61 -13.84
C GLY A 85 -26.16 -7.84 -12.56
N GLU A 86 -24.91 -7.80 -12.10
CA GLU A 86 -24.51 -6.98 -10.93
C GLU A 86 -24.54 -5.49 -11.28
N VAL A 87 -24.02 -5.12 -12.46
CA VAL A 87 -24.16 -3.76 -13.02
C VAL A 87 -25.63 -3.38 -13.19
N GLU A 88 -26.47 -4.29 -13.71
CA GLU A 88 -27.91 -4.03 -13.85
C GLU A 88 -28.59 -3.78 -12.50
N GLN A 89 -28.27 -4.57 -11.46
CA GLN A 89 -28.81 -4.37 -10.11
C GLN A 89 -28.40 -3.02 -9.53
N LEU A 90 -27.13 -2.66 -9.67
CA LEU A 90 -26.58 -1.39 -9.21
C LEU A 90 -27.26 -0.21 -9.92
N ILE A 91 -27.36 -0.23 -11.25
CA ILE A 91 -28.00 0.83 -12.05
C ILE A 91 -29.50 0.97 -11.76
N LYS A 92 -30.18 -0.10 -11.35
CA LYS A 92 -31.61 -0.07 -10.98
C LYS A 92 -31.84 0.31 -9.51
N SER A 93 -30.80 0.37 -8.69
CA SER A 93 -30.91 0.73 -7.28
C SER A 93 -31.11 2.25 -7.10
N GLU A 94 -31.35 2.68 -5.86
CA GLU A 94 -31.47 4.10 -5.51
C GLU A 94 -30.17 4.89 -5.75
N ALA A 95 -29.04 4.19 -5.92
CA ALA A 95 -27.75 4.79 -6.27
C ALA A 95 -27.78 5.53 -7.62
N PHE A 96 -28.73 5.19 -8.51
CA PHE A 96 -28.92 5.83 -9.80
C PHE A 96 -30.35 6.36 -9.96
N LYS A 97 -30.47 7.65 -10.26
CA LYS A 97 -31.74 8.26 -10.62
C LYS A 97 -32.01 8.04 -12.11
N GLU A 98 -33.04 7.27 -12.42
CA GLU A 98 -33.52 7.14 -13.80
C GLU A 98 -34.11 8.49 -14.29
N LYS A 99 -33.72 8.89 -15.49
CA LYS A 99 -34.20 10.09 -16.17
C LYS A 99 -34.71 9.73 -17.56
N ASP A 100 -36.01 9.93 -17.74
CA ASP A 100 -36.66 9.78 -19.03
C ASP A 100 -36.37 10.98 -19.94
N ARG A 101 -36.08 10.71 -21.21
CA ARG A 101 -35.80 11.74 -22.23
C ARG A 101 -36.80 11.77 -23.38
N GLY A 102 -37.95 11.13 -23.17
CA GLY A 102 -39.04 11.02 -24.14
C GLY A 102 -38.86 9.84 -25.11
N PHE A 103 -39.89 9.64 -25.93
CA PHE A 103 -40.09 8.41 -26.72
C PHE A 103 -38.98 8.08 -27.73
N PHE A 104 -38.21 9.07 -28.19
CA PHE A 104 -37.18 8.90 -29.22
C PHE A 104 -35.74 8.87 -28.65
N SER A 105 -35.59 8.99 -27.33
CA SER A 105 -34.30 9.08 -26.67
C SER A 105 -34.08 7.88 -25.76
N SER A 106 -32.83 7.41 -25.67
CA SER A 106 -32.47 6.41 -24.66
C SER A 106 -32.68 6.95 -23.25
N LYS A 107 -33.10 6.08 -22.33
CA LYS A 107 -33.12 6.41 -20.90
C LYS A 107 -31.72 6.74 -20.41
N GLN A 108 -31.66 7.62 -19.42
CA GLN A 108 -30.42 7.97 -18.75
C GLN A 108 -30.48 7.58 -17.28
N TYR A 109 -29.33 7.23 -16.72
CA TYR A 109 -29.15 6.88 -15.33
C TYR A 109 -28.15 7.85 -14.73
N LEU A 110 -28.58 8.60 -13.71
CA LEU A 110 -27.78 9.64 -13.08
C LEU A 110 -27.30 9.15 -11.71
N PRO A 111 -26.02 8.76 -11.57
CA PRO A 111 -25.50 8.29 -10.29
C PRO A 111 -25.58 9.40 -9.24
N GLN A 112 -25.88 9.03 -8.00
CA GLN A 112 -25.58 9.88 -6.86
C GLN A 112 -24.06 10.04 -6.75
N ASP A 113 -23.57 11.25 -6.56
CA ASP A 113 -22.15 11.47 -6.31
C ASP A 113 -21.73 10.86 -4.97
N ARG A 114 -20.53 10.26 -4.97
CA ARG A 114 -19.93 9.64 -3.79
C ARG A 114 -18.57 10.23 -3.51
N LYS A 115 -18.23 10.32 -2.23
CA LYS A 115 -16.95 10.83 -1.77
C LYS A 115 -16.30 9.86 -0.80
N ILE A 116 -14.98 9.97 -0.72
CA ILE A 116 -14.16 9.27 0.25
C ILE A 116 -13.60 10.32 1.20
N ARG A 117 -13.96 10.25 2.47
CA ARG A 117 -13.28 11.01 3.52
C ARG A 117 -12.00 10.30 3.91
N LEU A 118 -10.93 11.06 4.08
CA LEU A 118 -9.62 10.56 4.47
C LEU A 118 -9.40 10.79 5.96
N THR A 119 -9.04 9.74 6.69
CA THR A 119 -8.55 9.81 8.08
C THR A 119 -7.21 9.09 8.20
N SER A 120 -6.40 9.53 9.15
CA SER A 120 -5.04 9.04 9.36
C SER A 120 -4.65 9.22 10.82
N GLN A 121 -3.67 8.44 11.27
CA GLN A 121 -3.17 8.48 12.64
C GLN A 121 -2.32 9.73 12.90
N GLU A 122 -1.55 10.17 11.90
CA GLU A 122 -0.65 11.32 12.02
C GLU A 122 -1.21 12.59 11.37
N GLU A 123 -0.99 13.73 12.02
CA GLU A 123 -1.29 15.04 11.44
C GLU A 123 -0.32 15.36 10.28
N GLY A 124 -0.83 16.02 9.24
CA GLY A 124 -0.02 16.41 8.08
C GLY A 124 0.24 15.31 7.06
N THR A 125 -0.23 14.08 7.31
CA THR A 125 -0.16 12.97 6.34
C THR A 125 -0.86 13.33 5.03
N LYS A 126 -0.16 13.03 3.92
CA LYS A 126 -0.64 13.30 2.56
C LYS A 126 -0.90 12.01 1.81
N ILE A 127 -2.08 11.91 1.22
CA ILE A 127 -2.57 10.71 0.53
C ILE A 127 -2.80 11.03 -0.94
N SER A 128 -2.28 10.19 -1.84
CA SER A 128 -2.48 10.31 -3.28
C SER A 128 -3.01 9.00 -3.84
N PHE A 129 -4.12 9.02 -4.56
CA PHE A 129 -4.72 7.82 -5.15
C PHE A 129 -4.18 7.54 -6.54
N LEU A 130 -3.93 6.27 -6.85
CA LEU A 130 -3.73 5.82 -8.22
C LEU A 130 -5.09 5.78 -8.93
N GLN A 131 -5.27 6.66 -9.92
CA GLN A 131 -6.40 6.66 -10.85
C GLN A 131 -5.92 6.21 -12.23
N GLY A 132 -6.52 5.14 -12.76
CA GLY A 132 -6.11 4.57 -14.04
C GLY A 132 -4.78 3.81 -13.96
N LYS A 133 -4.01 3.75 -15.05
CA LYS A 133 -2.80 2.93 -15.11
C LYS A 133 -1.62 3.50 -14.31
N ASP A 134 -1.40 4.83 -14.31
CA ASP A 134 -0.20 5.43 -13.73
C ASP A 134 -0.40 6.89 -13.25
N GLN A 135 -1.64 7.37 -13.07
CA GLN A 135 -1.86 8.76 -12.64
C GLN A 135 -2.18 8.83 -11.15
N LEU A 136 -1.32 9.52 -10.40
CA LEU A 136 -1.62 9.89 -9.03
C LEU A 136 -2.48 11.15 -8.99
N THR A 137 -3.49 11.18 -8.12
CA THR A 137 -4.18 12.42 -7.77
C THR A 137 -3.20 13.40 -7.12
N LYS A 138 -3.61 14.68 -7.05
CA LYS A 138 -2.91 15.61 -6.16
C LYS A 138 -2.96 15.07 -4.73
N PRO A 139 -1.91 15.24 -3.93
CA PRO A 139 -1.92 14.84 -2.53
C PRO A 139 -3.02 15.59 -1.78
N ALA A 140 -3.83 14.84 -1.04
CA ALA A 140 -4.85 15.36 -0.14
C ALA A 140 -4.41 15.13 1.31
N GLU A 141 -4.67 16.08 2.18
CA GLU A 141 -4.37 15.98 3.61
C GLU A 141 -5.45 15.20 4.35
N THR A 142 -5.08 14.63 5.50
CA THR A 142 -6.01 14.05 6.46
C THR A 142 -7.19 15.00 6.73
N GLY A 143 -8.41 14.47 6.75
CA GLY A 143 -9.65 15.22 6.93
C GLY A 143 -10.29 15.71 5.62
N ALA A 144 -9.57 15.67 4.48
CA ALA A 144 -10.13 16.02 3.18
C ALA A 144 -11.12 14.97 2.66
N SER A 145 -11.95 15.37 1.70
CA SER A 145 -12.79 14.46 0.93
C SER A 145 -12.35 14.43 -0.53
N VAL A 146 -12.20 13.24 -1.09
CA VAL A 146 -11.83 13.01 -2.49
C VAL A 146 -13.05 12.50 -3.26
N GLY A 147 -13.24 12.99 -4.48
CA GLY A 147 -14.42 12.72 -5.28
C GLY A 147 -14.55 13.63 -6.52
N ASP A 148 -15.57 13.45 -7.34
CA ASP A 148 -16.77 12.62 -7.10
C ASP A 148 -16.63 11.22 -7.73
N PHE A 149 -17.14 10.18 -7.08
CA PHE A 149 -17.14 8.80 -7.58
C PHE A 149 -18.54 8.37 -8.01
N ILE A 150 -18.60 7.46 -8.99
CA ILE A 150 -19.85 6.78 -9.38
C ILE A 150 -20.06 5.63 -8.37
N PRO A 151 -21.28 5.38 -7.87
CA PRO A 151 -21.50 4.32 -6.88
C PRO A 151 -21.00 2.96 -7.37
N ALA A 152 -20.10 2.33 -6.61
CA ALA A 152 -19.50 1.02 -6.85
C ALA A 152 -18.65 0.61 -5.63
N ASN A 153 -18.16 -0.63 -5.60
CA ASN A 153 -17.09 -1.02 -4.69
C ASN A 153 -15.73 -0.85 -5.38
N TYR A 154 -14.91 0.07 -4.87
CA TYR A 154 -13.65 0.45 -5.47
C TYR A 154 -12.46 -0.28 -4.84
N PRO A 155 -11.70 -1.08 -5.61
CA PRO A 155 -10.34 -1.43 -5.22
C PRO A 155 -9.47 -0.17 -5.38
N LEU A 156 -8.85 0.26 -4.29
CA LEU A 156 -8.01 1.43 -4.22
C LEU A 156 -6.56 1.01 -4.06
N THR A 157 -5.68 1.77 -4.69
CA THR A 157 -4.25 1.79 -4.36
C THR A 157 -3.87 3.24 -4.15
N TYR A 158 -3.23 3.53 -3.02
CA TYR A 158 -2.87 4.89 -2.65
C TYR A 158 -1.47 4.94 -2.06
N GLN A 159 -0.80 6.06 -2.30
CA GLN A 159 0.48 6.38 -1.69
C GLN A 159 0.25 7.28 -0.50
N VAL A 160 0.85 6.89 0.62
CA VAL A 160 0.93 7.68 1.84
C VAL A 160 2.30 8.37 1.87
N ALA A 161 2.30 9.65 2.20
CA ALA A 161 3.49 10.41 2.51
C ALA A 161 3.33 11.00 3.91
N SER A 162 4.03 10.41 4.86
CA SER A 162 4.09 10.78 6.27
C SER A 162 5.45 11.37 6.59
N ASP A 163 5.50 12.39 7.43
CA ASP A 163 6.76 12.97 7.89
C ASP A 163 7.50 12.00 8.83
N ALA A 164 6.77 11.19 9.59
CA ALA A 164 7.32 10.17 10.49
C ALA A 164 7.74 8.90 9.74
N PHE A 165 6.89 8.42 8.83
CA PHE A 165 7.05 7.09 8.21
C PHE A 165 7.57 7.12 6.76
N GLY A 166 7.78 8.31 6.21
CA GLY A 166 8.22 8.48 4.82
C GLY A 166 7.11 8.13 3.83
N LYS A 167 7.48 7.45 2.73
CA LYS A 167 6.56 7.14 1.62
C LYS A 167 6.37 5.65 1.45
N PHE A 168 5.12 5.20 1.44
CA PHE A 168 4.74 3.82 1.19
C PHE A 168 3.41 3.76 0.42
N GLU A 169 3.08 2.58 -0.10
CA GLU A 169 1.88 2.34 -0.89
C GLU A 169 1.02 1.29 -0.20
N GLU A 170 -0.28 1.54 -0.14
CA GLU A 170 -1.28 0.64 0.44
C GLU A 170 -2.39 0.32 -0.56
N LYS A 171 -3.08 -0.79 -0.30
CA LYS A 171 -4.25 -1.23 -1.04
C LYS A 171 -5.43 -1.37 -0.10
N ALA A 172 -6.58 -0.87 -0.52
CA ALA A 172 -7.84 -1.01 0.22
C ALA A 172 -8.99 -1.33 -0.73
N SER A 173 -10.14 -1.66 -0.17
CA SER A 173 -11.41 -1.70 -0.89
C SER A 173 -12.38 -0.78 -0.15
N ILE A 174 -13.12 0.06 -0.89
CA ILE A 174 -14.15 0.91 -0.30
C ILE A 174 -15.46 0.75 -1.03
N ASP A 175 -16.51 0.44 -0.28
CA ASP A 175 -17.86 0.35 -0.81
C ASP A 175 -18.51 1.74 -0.83
N LEU A 176 -18.79 2.24 -2.03
CA LEU A 176 -19.48 3.51 -2.27
C LEU A 176 -20.87 3.29 -2.91
N THR A 177 -21.39 2.07 -2.91
CA THR A 177 -22.65 1.73 -3.58
C THR A 177 -23.83 2.52 -3.00
N THR A 178 -23.90 2.67 -1.67
CA THR A 178 -25.05 3.29 -0.98
C THR A 178 -24.76 4.65 -0.35
N GLU A 179 -23.53 4.90 0.11
CA GLU A 179 -23.17 6.11 0.86
C GLU A 179 -21.72 6.53 0.61
N ASP A 180 -21.36 7.72 1.11
CA ASP A 180 -19.97 8.18 1.12
C ASP A 180 -19.13 7.26 2.01
N GLY A 181 -17.88 7.02 1.61
CA GLY A 181 -16.96 6.14 2.32
C GLY A 181 -16.02 6.90 3.24
N ASN A 182 -15.49 6.21 4.23
CA ASN A 182 -14.34 6.66 5.00
C ASN A 182 -13.16 5.72 4.76
N LEU A 183 -12.03 6.27 4.34
CA LEU A 183 -10.76 5.55 4.26
C LEU A 183 -9.90 5.95 5.45
N ASP A 184 -9.73 5.01 6.39
CA ASP A 184 -8.86 5.17 7.54
C ASP A 184 -7.50 4.55 7.27
N VAL A 185 -6.50 5.39 7.06
CA VAL A 185 -5.14 4.97 6.69
C VAL A 185 -4.44 4.41 7.92
N GLN A 186 -4.05 3.13 7.84
CA GLN A 186 -3.33 2.43 8.90
C GLN A 186 -1.83 2.65 8.76
N GLU A 187 -1.39 3.91 8.90
CA GLU A 187 -0.01 4.32 8.56
C GLU A 187 1.07 3.47 9.21
N LYS A 188 0.94 3.22 10.52
CA LYS A 188 1.90 2.42 11.28
C LYS A 188 2.00 1.00 10.74
N GLN A 189 0.86 0.38 10.45
CA GLN A 189 0.83 -0.97 9.90
C GLN A 189 1.42 -1.01 8.49
N GLY A 190 0.97 -0.13 7.58
CA GLY A 190 1.49 -0.08 6.22
C GLY A 190 2.99 0.23 6.15
N PHE A 191 3.50 1.07 7.07
CA PHE A 191 4.92 1.33 7.20
C PHE A 191 5.71 0.06 7.56
N LEU A 192 5.27 -0.71 8.57
CA LEU A 192 5.96 -1.94 9.00
C LEU A 192 5.83 -3.09 7.98
N GLU A 193 4.71 -3.15 7.25
CA GLU A 193 4.47 -4.15 6.21
C GLU A 193 5.24 -3.86 4.91
N ALA A 194 5.68 -2.61 4.70
CA ALA A 194 6.42 -2.24 3.50
C ALA A 194 7.78 -2.95 3.44
N GLU A 195 8.00 -3.74 2.37
CA GLU A 195 9.25 -4.49 2.14
C GLU A 195 10.51 -3.61 2.26
N LYS A 196 10.44 -2.37 1.75
CA LYS A 196 11.54 -1.41 1.84
C LYS A 196 11.88 -1.06 3.30
N THR A 197 10.86 -0.88 4.14
CA THR A 197 11.02 -0.61 5.57
C THR A 197 11.63 -1.80 6.28
N GLN A 198 11.11 -3.00 6.05
CA GLN A 198 11.61 -4.25 6.65
C GLN A 198 13.10 -4.48 6.31
N LYS A 199 13.48 -4.28 5.04
CA LYS A 199 14.88 -4.32 4.61
C LYS A 199 15.72 -3.21 5.24
N GLY A 200 15.13 -2.03 5.46
CA GLY A 200 15.77 -0.93 6.17
C GLY A 200 16.14 -1.29 7.60
N PHE A 201 15.23 -1.89 8.37
CA PHE A 201 15.50 -2.36 9.73
C PHE A 201 16.57 -3.47 9.76
N LEU A 202 16.50 -4.43 8.84
CA LEU A 202 17.55 -5.44 8.69
C LEU A 202 18.93 -4.81 8.42
N GLN A 203 18.97 -3.78 7.57
CA GLN A 203 20.21 -3.08 7.25
C GLN A 203 20.78 -2.28 8.43
N LEU A 204 19.97 -1.83 9.39
CA LEU A 204 20.48 -1.20 10.62
C LEU A 204 21.39 -2.16 11.38
N MET A 205 20.96 -3.42 11.55
CA MET A 205 21.74 -4.45 12.24
C MET A 205 23.02 -4.81 11.48
N VAL A 206 22.93 -4.98 10.16
CA VAL A 206 24.10 -5.25 9.31
C VAL A 206 25.12 -4.12 9.41
N ASN A 207 24.66 -2.86 9.33
CA ASN A 207 25.54 -1.69 9.46
C ASN A 207 26.16 -1.59 10.85
N TYR A 208 25.40 -1.91 11.91
CA TYR A 208 25.92 -1.93 13.27
C TYR A 208 27.04 -2.96 13.40
N TYR A 209 26.81 -4.22 13.06
CA TYR A 209 27.80 -5.29 13.18
C TYR A 209 29.03 -5.09 12.28
N THR A 210 28.86 -4.64 11.03
CA THR A 210 30.01 -4.31 10.17
C THR A 210 30.81 -3.11 10.72
N SER A 211 30.15 -2.11 11.30
CA SER A 211 30.85 -1.00 11.96
C SER A 211 31.47 -1.39 13.30
N TRP A 212 30.94 -2.42 13.96
CA TRP A 212 31.54 -3.04 15.14
C TRP A 212 32.83 -3.78 14.76
N ALA A 213 32.85 -4.48 13.63
CA ALA A 213 34.08 -5.04 13.07
C ALA A 213 35.15 -3.96 12.86
N ASP A 214 34.78 -2.84 12.23
CA ASP A 214 35.66 -1.68 12.08
C ASP A 214 36.14 -1.11 13.43
N CYS A 215 35.26 -1.06 14.43
CA CYS A 215 35.59 -0.62 15.78
C CYS A 215 36.68 -1.51 16.41
N VAL A 216 36.47 -2.83 16.44
CA VAL A 216 37.39 -3.78 17.07
C VAL A 216 38.72 -3.87 16.30
N ASN A 217 38.66 -4.01 14.96
CA ASN A 217 39.85 -4.02 14.10
C ASN A 217 40.62 -2.69 14.17
N GLY A 218 39.91 -1.58 14.36
CA GLY A 218 40.44 -0.25 14.64
C GLY A 218 40.91 -0.03 16.08
N ASN A 219 41.18 -1.12 16.82
CA ASN A 219 41.58 -1.11 18.22
C ASN A 219 40.53 -0.50 19.16
N PHE A 220 39.32 -1.07 19.13
CA PHE A 220 38.18 -0.61 19.92
C PHE A 220 37.91 0.90 19.76
N ASN A 221 37.98 1.38 18.51
CA ASN A 221 37.62 2.76 18.18
C ASN A 221 36.10 2.89 18.06
N PHE A 222 35.42 3.14 19.19
CA PHE A 222 33.96 3.29 19.25
C PHE A 222 33.40 4.43 18.38
N GLY A 223 34.24 5.36 17.89
CA GLY A 223 33.83 6.35 16.90
C GLY A 223 33.52 5.77 15.52
N ALA A 224 33.88 4.51 15.26
CA ALA A 224 33.57 3.82 14.01
C ALA A 224 32.13 3.27 13.97
N ILE A 225 31.47 3.09 15.13
CA ILE A 225 30.14 2.49 15.23
C ILE A 225 29.09 3.38 14.55
N LYS A 226 28.27 2.78 13.70
CA LYS A 226 27.21 3.42 12.91
C LYS A 226 25.85 2.81 13.23
N SER A 227 24.78 3.46 12.75
CA SER A 227 23.39 3.00 12.89
C SER A 227 22.92 2.79 14.33
N ALA A 228 23.61 3.37 15.32
CA ALA A 228 23.27 3.35 16.73
C ALA A 228 23.12 4.76 17.30
N THR A 229 22.38 4.90 18.39
CA THR A 229 22.29 6.16 19.14
C THR A 229 23.60 6.45 19.89
N ALA A 230 23.85 7.73 20.17
CA ALA A 230 25.03 8.14 20.94
C ALA A 230 25.02 7.55 22.37
N ALA A 231 23.84 7.30 22.93
CA ALA A 231 23.67 6.68 24.24
C ALA A 231 24.13 5.22 24.23
N LEU A 232 23.68 4.43 23.25
CA LEU A 232 24.12 3.04 23.08
C LEU A 232 25.64 2.95 22.90
N ILE A 233 26.22 3.79 22.03
CA ILE A 233 27.67 3.81 21.77
C ILE A 233 28.46 4.16 23.05
N ALA A 234 27.96 5.11 23.85
CA ALA A 234 28.59 5.47 25.12
C ALA A 234 28.53 4.31 26.13
N GLY A 235 27.38 3.62 26.22
CA GLY A 235 27.21 2.45 27.08
C GLY A 235 28.12 1.29 26.71
N GLU A 236 28.26 0.99 25.41
CA GLU A 236 29.20 -0.01 24.91
C GLU A 236 30.65 0.35 25.27
N LYS A 237 31.05 1.60 25.00
CA LYS A 237 32.39 2.09 25.32
C LYS A 237 32.71 1.96 26.81
N ASP A 238 31.77 2.30 27.67
CA ASP A 238 31.96 2.22 29.12
C ASP A 238 32.05 0.76 29.59
N SER A 239 31.22 -0.14 29.04
CA SER A 239 31.25 -1.58 29.35
C SER A 239 32.57 -2.23 28.95
N TRP A 240 33.08 -1.89 27.75
CA TRP A 240 34.31 -2.46 27.22
C TRP A 240 35.59 -1.88 27.83
N LYS A 241 35.52 -0.70 28.44
CA LYS A 241 36.67 -0.06 29.10
C LYS A 241 37.30 -0.93 30.20
N GLU A 242 36.51 -1.74 30.88
CA GLU A 242 36.98 -2.67 31.92
C GLU A 242 37.48 -4.00 31.33
N ILE A 243 36.94 -4.41 30.17
CA ILE A 243 37.25 -5.68 29.52
C ILE A 243 38.56 -5.60 28.73
N ILE A 244 38.75 -4.55 27.93
CA ILE A 244 39.91 -4.39 27.03
C ILE A 244 41.26 -4.56 27.75
N PRO A 245 41.51 -3.97 28.94
CA PRO A 245 42.78 -4.14 29.64
C PRO A 245 43.11 -5.58 30.02
N GLU A 246 42.10 -6.43 30.22
CA GLU A 246 42.24 -7.82 30.62
C GLU A 246 42.20 -8.78 29.42
N LEU A 247 41.90 -8.28 28.22
CA LEU A 247 41.72 -9.07 27.01
C LEU A 247 43.08 -9.43 26.38
N ALA A 248 43.27 -10.71 26.08
CA ALA A 248 44.39 -11.23 25.30
C ALA A 248 44.04 -11.33 23.80
N SER A 249 42.83 -11.81 23.50
CA SER A 249 42.32 -11.87 22.13
C SER A 249 40.81 -11.80 22.07
N TYR A 250 40.32 -11.25 20.96
CA TYR A 250 38.93 -11.22 20.54
C TYR A 250 38.85 -11.86 19.16
N GLN A 251 37.91 -12.78 18.97
CA GLN A 251 37.61 -13.39 17.69
C GLN A 251 36.10 -13.47 17.52
N GLU A 252 35.56 -12.95 16.42
CA GLU A 252 34.12 -12.98 16.12
C GLU A 252 33.94 -13.21 14.62
N SER A 253 32.86 -13.89 14.24
CA SER A 253 32.47 -14.02 12.84
C SER A 253 30.96 -14.12 12.69
N PHE A 254 30.46 -13.46 11.63
CA PHE A 254 29.07 -13.44 11.23
C PHE A 254 28.95 -13.24 9.72
N GLN A 255 27.81 -13.65 9.13
CA GLN A 255 27.55 -13.46 7.71
C GLN A 255 26.08 -13.21 7.38
N HIS A 256 25.18 -13.95 8.02
CA HIS A 256 23.77 -14.07 7.69
C HIS A 256 22.92 -13.33 8.73
N PHE A 257 22.00 -12.50 8.23
CA PHE A 257 21.05 -11.78 9.06
C PHE A 257 19.63 -12.02 8.55
N VAL A 258 18.71 -12.26 9.48
CA VAL A 258 17.29 -12.52 9.22
C VAL A 258 16.47 -11.72 10.21
N ILE A 259 15.59 -10.86 9.73
CA ILE A 259 14.57 -10.24 10.58
C ILE A 259 13.30 -11.09 10.50
N ASN A 260 12.70 -11.36 11.67
CA ASN A 260 11.35 -11.89 11.74
C ASN A 260 10.37 -10.72 11.53
N THR A 261 9.78 -10.59 10.36
CA THR A 261 8.92 -9.41 10.08
C THR A 261 7.62 -9.44 10.88
N ASP A 262 7.20 -10.60 11.37
CA ASP A 262 6.04 -10.74 12.25
C ASP A 262 6.31 -10.18 13.67
N SER A 263 7.59 -9.94 14.03
CA SER A 263 7.98 -9.34 15.31
C SER A 263 7.99 -7.81 15.31
N LEU A 264 7.97 -7.18 14.13
CA LEU A 264 8.00 -5.73 13.98
C LEU A 264 6.76 -5.11 14.61
N LYS A 265 6.96 -4.26 15.62
CA LYS A 265 5.88 -3.53 16.27
C LYS A 265 6.36 -2.16 16.73
N PHE A 266 5.45 -1.20 16.74
CA PHE A 266 5.69 0.03 17.49
C PHE A 266 5.64 -0.27 18.99
N SER A 267 6.47 0.41 19.77
CA SER A 267 6.36 0.38 21.22
C SER A 267 5.16 1.21 21.68
N ASP A 268 4.37 0.67 22.60
CA ASP A 268 3.25 1.37 23.22
C ASP A 268 3.70 2.39 24.28
N ASP A 269 4.98 2.34 24.67
CA ASP A 269 5.54 3.09 25.81
C ASP A 269 6.18 4.45 25.41
N SER A 270 6.19 4.80 24.12
CA SER A 270 6.92 5.97 23.65
C SER A 270 6.11 7.27 23.73
N THR A 271 6.53 8.19 24.59
CA THR A 271 5.85 9.50 24.75
C THR A 271 6.38 10.61 23.83
N ASP A 272 7.57 10.45 23.21
CA ASP A 272 8.21 11.54 22.44
C ASP A 272 8.90 11.12 21.11
N LYS A 273 9.16 9.83 20.87
CA LYS A 273 9.86 9.35 19.66
C LYS A 273 9.20 8.08 19.15
N GLU A 274 9.08 7.96 17.84
CA GLU A 274 8.65 6.70 17.23
C GLU A 274 9.70 5.62 17.52
N THR A 275 9.25 4.56 18.19
CA THR A 275 10.08 3.43 18.62
C THR A 275 9.53 2.16 18.02
N VAL A 276 10.39 1.36 17.38
CA VAL A 276 10.06 0.06 16.79
C VAL A 276 10.92 -1.02 17.44
N ILE A 277 10.27 -2.10 17.85
CA ILE A 277 10.89 -3.29 18.44
C ILE A 277 10.77 -4.43 17.43
N TYR A 278 11.86 -5.18 17.24
CA TYR A 278 11.88 -6.32 16.31
C TYR A 278 13.00 -7.30 16.65
N ASP A 279 12.79 -8.56 16.29
CA ASP A 279 13.75 -9.63 16.50
C ASP A 279 14.60 -9.86 15.25
N VAL A 280 15.91 -9.92 15.46
CA VAL A 280 16.89 -10.29 14.44
C VAL A 280 17.59 -11.55 14.84
N TYR A 281 17.71 -12.46 13.87
CA TYR A 281 18.47 -13.68 13.95
C TYR A 281 19.71 -13.56 13.09
N PHE A 282 20.84 -13.99 13.63
CA PHE A 282 22.11 -13.90 12.93
C PHE A 282 23.07 -14.99 13.42
N ASP A 283 24.02 -15.34 12.57
CA ASP A 283 24.98 -16.40 12.81
C ASP A 283 26.25 -15.85 13.48
N ASP A 284 26.18 -15.55 14.77
CA ASP A 284 27.35 -15.10 15.51
C ASP A 284 28.15 -16.22 16.17
N SER A 285 29.47 -16.03 16.17
CA SER A 285 30.45 -16.89 16.82
C SER A 285 31.56 -16.07 17.44
N LEU A 286 31.37 -15.65 18.69
CA LEU A 286 32.32 -14.88 19.47
C LEU A 286 33.17 -15.78 20.39
N THR A 287 34.46 -15.48 20.47
CA THR A 287 35.42 -16.05 21.42
C THR A 287 36.32 -14.97 22.00
N LEU A 288 36.31 -14.86 23.32
CA LEU A 288 37.16 -13.97 24.11
C LEU A 288 38.18 -14.81 24.89
N LYS A 289 39.43 -14.33 24.95
CA LYS A 289 40.45 -14.89 25.86
C LYS A 289 41.03 -13.79 26.71
N SER A 290 41.10 -14.00 28.01
CA SER A 290 41.76 -13.08 28.94
C SER A 290 43.27 -13.31 28.96
N LYS A 291 44.02 -12.31 29.44
CA LYS A 291 45.46 -12.40 29.72
C LYS A 291 45.79 -13.44 30.80
N THR A 292 44.82 -13.78 31.63
CA THR A 292 44.92 -14.84 32.65
C THR A 292 44.62 -16.24 32.11
N GLY A 293 44.31 -16.38 30.81
CA GLY A 293 44.03 -17.66 30.15
C GLY A 293 42.58 -18.15 30.26
N LYS A 294 41.68 -17.38 30.90
CA LYS A 294 40.24 -17.68 30.90
C LYS A 294 39.68 -17.42 29.51
N SER A 295 38.70 -18.22 29.10
CA SER A 295 38.03 -18.04 27.81
C SER A 295 36.52 -17.96 28.03
N ALA A 296 35.85 -17.15 27.21
CA ALA A 296 34.40 -17.09 27.11
C ALA A 296 34.02 -17.18 25.64
N SER A 297 32.86 -17.75 25.35
CA SER A 297 32.33 -17.84 23.99
C SER A 297 30.86 -17.46 24.01
N ASP A 298 30.42 -16.81 22.96
CA ASP A 298 29.02 -16.52 22.69
C ASP A 298 28.65 -17.09 21.33
N ASN A 299 27.46 -17.67 21.28
CA ASN A 299 26.86 -18.26 20.08
C ASN A 299 25.34 -18.04 20.07
N ARG A 300 24.89 -16.99 20.77
CA ARG A 300 23.50 -16.54 20.70
C ARG A 300 23.16 -16.23 19.25
N LYS A 301 21.95 -16.60 18.86
CA LYS A 301 21.50 -16.52 17.47
C LYS A 301 20.44 -15.46 17.25
N ASN A 302 20.07 -14.74 18.30
CA ASN A 302 18.98 -13.79 18.27
C ASN A 302 19.22 -12.63 19.23
N VAL A 303 18.62 -11.50 18.86
CA VAL A 303 18.61 -10.26 19.62
C VAL A 303 17.28 -9.55 19.34
N THR A 304 16.67 -9.01 20.39
CA THR A 304 15.57 -8.07 20.25
C THR A 304 16.17 -6.67 20.15
N VAL A 305 15.82 -5.98 19.07
CA VAL A 305 16.36 -4.67 18.71
C VAL A 305 15.30 -3.62 18.98
N THR A 306 15.66 -2.60 19.75
CA THR A 306 14.86 -1.38 19.88
C THR A 306 15.48 -0.32 18.97
N ALA A 307 14.73 0.13 17.96
CA ALA A 307 15.12 1.22 17.09
C ALA A 307 14.25 2.45 17.33
N VAL A 308 14.86 3.63 17.29
CA VAL A 308 14.20 4.93 17.48
C VAL A 308 14.40 5.81 16.27
N PHE A 309 13.38 6.58 15.90
CA PHE A 309 13.48 7.54 14.82
C PHE A 309 14.16 8.83 15.27
N ASN A 310 15.16 9.28 14.51
CA ASN A 310 15.82 10.57 14.68
C ASN A 310 15.21 11.60 13.72
N PRO A 311 14.43 12.58 14.22
CA PRO A 311 13.74 13.55 13.36
C PRO A 311 14.70 14.54 12.68
N GLU A 312 15.83 14.88 13.30
CA GLU A 312 16.82 15.79 12.71
C GLU A 312 17.54 15.15 11.53
N GLN A 313 17.90 13.87 11.66
CA GLN A 313 18.61 13.10 10.64
C GLN A 313 17.66 12.40 9.66
N LYS A 314 16.37 12.34 9.99
CA LYS A 314 15.32 11.60 9.25
C LYS A 314 15.71 10.14 9.00
N SER A 315 16.23 9.49 10.03
CA SER A 315 16.75 8.12 9.97
C SER A 315 16.43 7.35 11.25
N TRP A 316 16.33 6.03 11.11
CA TRP A 316 16.22 5.11 12.24
C TRP A 316 17.60 4.76 12.79
N GLN A 317 17.70 4.61 14.11
CA GLN A 317 18.92 4.25 14.82
C GLN A 317 18.62 3.20 15.88
N ILE A 318 19.53 2.25 16.09
CA ILE A 318 19.45 1.25 17.17
C ILE A 318 19.72 1.97 18.50
N ASP A 319 18.80 1.82 19.43
CA ASP A 319 18.91 2.38 20.78
C ASP A 319 19.26 1.32 21.82
N GLU A 320 18.77 0.09 21.62
CA GLU A 320 19.01 -1.03 22.54
C GLU A 320 19.12 -2.35 21.78
N LEU A 321 19.97 -3.23 22.32
CA LEU A 321 20.14 -4.61 21.89
C LEU A 321 19.94 -5.50 23.12
N ASP A 322 18.80 -6.18 23.18
CA ASP A 322 18.49 -7.12 24.25
C ASP A 322 18.74 -8.56 23.76
N PHE A 323 19.69 -9.21 24.40
CA PHE A 323 20.08 -10.58 24.10
C PHE A 323 19.57 -11.59 25.15
N GLU A 324 18.70 -11.18 26.08
CA GLU A 324 17.98 -12.06 27.02
C GLU A 324 16.75 -12.73 26.37
N VAL A 325 16.82 -12.97 25.06
CA VAL A 325 15.74 -13.58 24.28
C VAL A 325 15.72 -15.10 24.47
N SER A 326 14.53 -15.69 24.61
CA SER A 326 14.37 -17.15 24.65
C SER A 326 14.94 -17.77 23.37
N ALA A 327 15.81 -18.76 23.51
CA ALA A 327 16.64 -19.38 22.45
C ALA A 327 15.88 -20.12 21.33
N GLU A 328 14.61 -19.81 21.07
CA GLU A 328 13.88 -20.38 19.95
C GLU A 328 14.26 -19.63 18.67
N GLU A 329 15.04 -20.29 17.81
CA GLU A 329 15.09 -19.97 16.38
C GLU A 329 13.64 -19.82 15.87
N PRO A 330 13.37 -18.92 14.91
CA PRO A 330 12.02 -18.70 14.44
C PRO A 330 11.62 -19.96 13.67
N LYS A 331 10.99 -20.90 14.37
CA LYS A 331 10.33 -22.05 13.78
C LYS A 331 9.24 -21.47 12.90
N ASP A 332 9.46 -21.54 11.59
CA ASP A 332 8.39 -21.43 10.60
C ASP A 332 7.64 -20.09 10.58
N GLY A 333 8.31 -18.96 10.86
CA GLY A 333 7.74 -17.63 10.59
C GLY A 333 7.45 -17.50 9.09
N ALA A 334 6.19 -17.26 8.72
CA ALA A 334 5.76 -17.22 7.32
C ALA A 334 6.34 -16.03 6.55
N HIS A 335 6.81 -14.99 7.26
CA HIS A 335 7.34 -13.76 6.67
C HIS A 335 8.71 -13.39 7.25
N GLN A 336 9.72 -13.31 6.39
CA GLN A 336 11.10 -13.01 6.76
C GLN A 336 11.77 -12.15 5.68
N GLN A 337 12.62 -11.20 6.09
CA GLN A 337 13.62 -10.60 5.20
C GLN A 337 14.99 -11.14 5.58
N LYS A 338 15.81 -11.43 4.58
CA LYS A 338 17.14 -12.04 4.75
C LYS A 338 18.17 -11.26 3.97
N THR A 339 19.37 -11.20 4.50
CA THR A 339 20.54 -10.69 3.79
C THR A 339 21.78 -11.46 4.22
N SER A 340 22.83 -11.37 3.41
CA SER A 340 24.11 -12.00 3.69
C SER A 340 25.23 -11.13 3.15
N LEU A 341 26.32 -11.07 3.89
CA LEU A 341 27.57 -10.48 3.40
C LEU A 341 28.18 -11.38 2.31
N ASP A 342 28.93 -10.76 1.39
CA ASP A 342 29.58 -11.46 0.27
C ASP A 342 30.55 -12.56 0.74
N SER A 343 31.18 -12.32 1.90
CA SER A 343 32.00 -13.27 2.64
C SER A 343 31.70 -13.14 4.14
N PRO A 344 31.96 -14.18 4.96
CA PRO A 344 31.95 -14.02 6.41
C PRO A 344 32.83 -12.84 6.82
N GLU A 345 32.30 -11.98 7.67
CA GLU A 345 33.10 -10.98 8.34
C GLU A 345 33.91 -11.71 9.43
N GLU A 346 35.21 -11.49 9.47
CA GLU A 346 36.09 -12.09 10.48
C GLU A 346 36.79 -10.98 11.25
N ILE A 347 36.51 -10.90 12.54
CA ILE A 347 37.13 -9.95 13.45
C ILE A 347 38.20 -10.70 14.22
N VAL A 348 39.45 -10.22 14.14
CA VAL A 348 40.56 -10.81 14.90
C VAL A 348 41.38 -9.69 15.51
N TRP A 349 41.33 -9.61 16.85
CA TRP A 349 42.13 -8.67 17.62
C TRP A 349 42.98 -9.41 18.65
N ARG A 350 44.22 -8.99 18.81
CA ARG A 350 45.16 -9.56 19.79
C ARG A 350 46.00 -8.47 20.44
N ALA A 351 46.17 -8.58 21.76
CA ALA A 351 46.93 -7.61 22.55
C ALA A 351 48.43 -7.55 22.17
N ASP A 352 49.01 -8.66 21.74
CA ASP A 352 50.44 -8.78 21.38
C ASP A 352 50.80 -8.13 20.04
N GLN A 353 49.81 -7.94 19.15
CA GLN A 353 49.98 -7.25 17.88
C GLN A 353 49.99 -5.72 18.03
N GLN A 354 49.56 -5.20 19.18
CA GLN A 354 49.49 -3.76 19.44
C GLN A 354 50.82 -3.16 19.87
N ASN A 355 51.65 -3.92 20.59
CA ASN A 355 52.94 -3.46 21.09
C ASN A 355 54.03 -3.36 20.00
N LYS A 356 53.66 -3.41 18.71
CA LYS A 356 54.56 -3.36 17.55
C LYS A 356 54.34 -2.16 16.63
N LEU A 357 53.37 -1.31 16.95
CA LEU A 357 53.16 0.03 16.36
C LEU A 357 53.54 1.07 17.41
#